data_AF-A0A367LSV7-F1
#
_entry.id   AF-A0A367LSV7-F1
#
_cell.length_a   1.000
_cell.length_b   1.000
_cell.length_c   1.000
_cell.angle_alpha   90.00
_cell.angle_beta   90.00
_cell.angle_gamma   90.00
#
_symmetry.space_group_name_H-M   'P 1'
#
loop_
_entity.id
_entity.type
_entity.pdbx_description
1 polymer ?
#
loop_
_entity_poly.entity_id
_entity_poly.type
_entity_poly.pdbx_seq_one_letter_code
_entity_poly.pdbx_strand_id
1 'polypeptide(L)' 'QELRCMALCDRLRLMYFGNLWQDWSEFVLADLGIYRYESVEFSADSRGFRLRADVDAYLHLFDCRQRFDL' A
#
# COMPACT_ATOMS: atom_id res chain seq x y z
N GLN A 1 21.75 -8.37 5.68
CA GLN A 1 21.52 -8.64 4.25
C GLN A 1 20.10 -8.16 3.98
N GLU A 2 19.95 -6.97 3.40
CA GLU A 2 18.64 -6.38 3.13
C GLU A 2 17.86 -7.37 2.26
N LEU A 3 16.73 -7.87 2.76
CA LEU A 3 15.92 -8.83 2.01
C LEU A 3 15.47 -8.13 0.74
N ARG A 4 15.98 -8.56 -0.42
CA ARG A 4 15.64 -8.01 -1.74
C ARG A 4 14.13 -7.97 -2.03
N CYS A 5 13.33 -8.68 -1.25
CA CYS A 5 11.88 -8.64 -1.31
C CYS A 5 11.23 -7.42 -0.66
N MET A 6 11.91 -6.63 0.18
CA MET A 6 11.25 -5.53 0.91
C MET A 6 10.62 -4.50 -0.02
N ALA A 7 11.34 -4.07 -1.07
CA ALA A 7 10.77 -3.15 -2.06
C ALA A 7 9.55 -3.72 -2.80
N LEU A 8 9.51 -5.03 -3.05
CA LEU A 8 8.33 -5.68 -3.63
C LEU A 8 7.20 -5.76 -2.62
N CYS A 9 7.50 -6.11 -1.36
CA CYS A 9 6.53 -6.15 -0.28
C CYS A 9 5.90 -4.77 -0.05
N ASP A 10 6.67 -3.69 -0.05
CA ASP A 10 6.15 -2.33 0.10
C ASP A 10 5.27 -1.92 -1.08
N ARG A 11 5.64 -2.28 -2.31
CA ARG A 11 4.75 -2.06 -3.46
C ARG A 11 3.42 -2.80 -3.27
N LEU A 12 3.45 -4.08 -2.90
CA LEU A 12 2.24 -4.87 -2.70
C LEU A 12 1.38 -4.30 -1.56
N ARG A 13 2.02 -3.85 -0.48
CA ARG A 13 1.38 -3.17 0.65
C ARG A 13 0.68 -1.89 0.19
N LEU A 14 1.38 -1.04 -0.57
CA LEU A 14 0.82 0.17 -1.16
C LEU A 14 -0.38 -0.12 -2.07
N MET A 15 -0.29 -1.16 -2.91
CA MET A 15 -1.39 -1.52 -3.81
C MET A 15 -2.60 -2.12 -3.07
N TYR A 16 -2.38 -2.76 -1.93
CA TYR A 16 -3.43 -3.34 -1.11
C TYR A 16 -4.16 -2.28 -0.28
N PHE A 17 -3.41 -1.45 0.46
CA PHE A 17 -3.95 -0.46 1.39
C PHE A 17 -4.19 0.92 0.75
N GLY A 18 -3.63 1.17 -0.43
CA GLY A 18 -3.63 2.50 -1.06
C GLY A 18 -2.64 3.49 -0.41
N ASN A 19 -1.87 3.05 0.59
CA ASN A 19 -0.88 3.85 1.29
C ASN A 19 0.21 2.98 1.95
N LEU A 20 1.25 3.62 2.48
CA LEU A 20 2.39 2.97 3.14
C LEU A 20 2.45 3.20 4.67
N TRP A 21 1.45 3.84 5.27
CA TRP A 21 1.41 4.02 6.73
C TRP A 21 0.71 2.85 7.43
N GLN A 22 -0.24 2.18 6.76
CA GLN A 22 -0.82 0.93 7.21
C GLN A 22 0.17 -0.23 7.02
N ASP A 23 0.29 -1.10 8.03
CA ASP A 23 1.16 -2.27 7.99
C ASP A 23 0.38 -3.58 7.76
N TRP A 24 1.10 -4.70 7.64
CA TRP A 24 0.48 -6.01 7.41
C TRP A 24 -0.35 -6.52 8.59
N SER A 25 -0.22 -5.95 9.79
CA SER A 25 -1.04 -6.37 10.93
C SER A 25 -2.50 -5.95 10.75
N GLU A 26 -2.75 -4.84 10.07
CA GLU A 26 -4.11 -4.37 9.76
C GLU A 26 -4.84 -5.32 8.79
N PHE A 27 -4.11 -5.99 7.90
CA PHE A 27 -4.65 -7.06 7.06
C PHE A 27 -5.15 -8.23 7.91
N VAL A 28 -4.35 -8.66 8.90
CA VAL A 28 -4.70 -9.78 9.79
C VAL A 28 -5.96 -9.46 10.61
N LEU A 29 -6.13 -8.22 11.05
CA LEU A 29 -7.33 -7.80 11.79
C LEU A 29 -8.61 -7.89 10.96
N ALA A 30 -8.54 -7.60 9.66
CA ALA A 30 -9.64 -7.77 8.73
C ALA A 30 -9.94 -9.26 8.48
N ASP A 31 -8.89 -10.07 8.27
CA ASP A 31 -9.01 -11.50 7.96
C ASP A 31 -9.53 -12.33 9.14
N LEU A 32 -9.20 -11.95 10.38
CA LEU A 32 -9.73 -12.55 11.60
C LEU A 32 -11.25 -12.28 11.80
N GLY A 33 -11.87 -11.48 10.94
CA GLY A 33 -13.30 -11.15 11.01
C GLY A 33 -13.67 -10.19 12.14
N ILE A 34 -12.68 -9.59 12.79
CA ILE A 34 -12.88 -8.58 13.84
C ILE A 34 -13.38 -7.26 13.21
N TYR A 35 -12.88 -6.94 12.00
CA TYR A 35 -13.35 -5.83 11.19
C TYR A 35 -13.95 -6.32 9.88
N ARG A 36 -15.23 -6.03 9.67
CA ARG A 36 -15.95 -6.36 8.44
C ARG A 36 -16.25 -5.08 7.69
N TYR A 37 -15.51 -4.85 6.61
CA TYR A 37 -15.73 -3.70 5.73
C TYR A 37 -17.03 -3.87 4.93
N GLU A 38 -17.65 -2.74 4.58
CA GLU A 38 -18.81 -2.73 3.70
C GLU A 38 -18.42 -3.23 2.30
N SER A 39 -19.33 -3.98 1.68
CA SER A 39 -19.16 -4.41 0.30
C SER A 39 -19.35 -3.21 -0.62
N VAL A 40 -18.26 -2.61 -1.06
CA VAL A 40 -18.24 -1.55 -2.07
C VAL A 40 -17.98 -2.13 -3.45
N GLU A 41 -18.61 -1.55 -4.48
CA GLU A 41 -18.40 -1.97 -5.86
C GLU A 41 -17.01 -1.49 -6.34
N PHE A 42 -16.16 -2.43 -6.73
CA PHE A 42 -14.84 -2.12 -7.29
C PHE A 42 -14.97 -1.78 -8.78
N SER A 43 -15.33 -0.53 -9.06
CA SER A 43 -15.35 0.00 -10.43
C SER A 43 -13.93 0.33 -10.92
N ALA A 44 -13.76 0.49 -12.24
CA ALA A 44 -12.50 0.98 -12.79
C ALA A 44 -12.14 2.39 -12.30
N ASP A 45 -13.14 3.21 -11.96
CA ASP A 45 -12.96 4.55 -11.42
C ASP A 45 -12.52 4.53 -9.94
N SER A 46 -12.77 3.43 -9.23
CA SER A 46 -12.35 3.23 -7.84
C SER A 46 -10.85 2.93 -7.70
N ARG A 47 -10.09 2.84 -8.80
CA ARG A 47 -8.65 2.54 -8.77
C ARG A 47 -7.84 3.74 -8.27
N GLY A 48 -7.14 3.57 -7.15
CA GLY A 48 -6.23 4.59 -6.62
C GLY A 48 -5.01 4.90 -7.52
N PHE A 49 -4.60 3.93 -8.35
CA PHE A 49 -3.52 4.07 -9.33
C PHE A 49 -4.00 3.56 -10.69
N ARG A 50 -3.74 4.31 -11.77
CA ARG A 50 -4.17 3.92 -13.12
C ARG A 50 -3.07 3.22 -13.89
N LEU A 51 -1.83 3.65 -13.68
CA LEU A 51 -0.66 3.15 -14.36
C LEU A 51 0.43 2.75 -13.37
N ARG A 52 1.33 1.87 -13.79
CA ARG A 52 2.52 1.49 -13.01
C ARG A 52 3.36 2.72 -12.63
N ALA A 53 3.43 3.72 -13.51
CA ALA A 53 4.16 4.95 -13.27
C ALA A 53 3.60 5.75 -12.08
N ASP A 54 2.29 5.67 -11.80
CA ASP A 54 1.68 6.36 -10.66
C ASP A 54 2.20 5.76 -9.33
N VAL A 55 2.32 4.43 -9.29
CA VAL A 55 2.87 3.70 -8.14
C VAL A 55 4.35 4.05 -7.94
N ASP A 56 5.12 4.08 -9.04
CA ASP A 56 6.54 4.41 -9.00
C ASP A 56 6.78 5.85 -8.50
N ALA A 57 5.95 6.80 -8.97
CA ALA A 57 6.00 8.18 -8.51
C ALA A 57 5.65 8.33 -7.02
N TYR A 58 4.62 7.61 -6.54
CA TYR A 58 4.26 7.61 -5.13
C TYR A 58 5.41 7.11 -4.25
N LEU A 59 6.00 5.96 -4.60
CA LEU A 59 7.12 5.38 -3.86
C LEU A 59 8.32 6.34 -3.83
N HIS A 60 8.62 6.99 -4.95
CA HIS A 60 9.70 7.98 -5.01
C HIS A 60 9.46 9.16 -4.06
N LEU A 61 8.25 9.72 -4.05
CA LEU A 61 7.88 10.81 -3.15
C LEU A 61 7.91 10.37 -1.68
N PHE A 62 7.47 9.15 -1.39
CA PHE A 62 7.53 8.57 -0.06
C PHE A 62 8.98 8.45 0.44
N ASP A 63 9.88 7.91 -0.38
CA ASP A 63 11.30 7.81 -0.05
C ASP A 63 11.94 9.18 0.17
N CYS A 64 11.61 10.16 -0.69
CA CYS A 64 12.05 11.54 -0.49
C CYS A 64 11.60 12.07 0.87
N ARG A 65 10.33 11.90 1.23
CA ARG A 65 9.80 12.32 2.53
C ARG A 65 10.52 11.63 3.70
N GLN A 66 10.71 10.32 3.64
CA GLN A 66 11.39 9.57 4.70
C GLN A 66 12.82 10.08 4.94
N ARG A 67 13.51 10.56 3.89
CA ARG A 67 14.85 11.17 4.02
C ARG A 67 14.85 12.55 4.67
N PHE A 68 13.72 13.26 4.67
CA PHE A 68 13.57 14.57 5.32
C PHE A 68 13.02 14.47 6.74
N ASP A 69 12.25 13.42 7.05
CA ASP A 69 11.72 13.13 8.39
C ASP A 69 12.76 12.44 9.32
N LEU A 70 13.98 12.17 8.81
CA LEU A 70 15.16 11.63 9.53
C LEU A 70 16.18 12.73 9.88
#